data_AF-A0A644UAK6-F1
#
_entry.id   AF-A0A644UAK6-F1
#
_cell.length_a   1.000
_cell.length_b   1.000
_cell.length_c   1.000
_cell.angle_alpha   90.00
_cell.angle_beta   90.00
_cell.angle_gamma   90.00
#
_symmetry.space_group_name_H-M   'P 1'
#
loop_
_entity.id
_entity.type
_entity.pdbx_description
1 polymer ?
#
loop_
_entity_poly.entity_id
_entity_poly.type
_entity_poly.pdbx_seq_one_letter_code
_entity_poly.pdbx_strand_id
1 'polypeptide(L)'
;MINTGLKIGGIYKTEFDNRLFRIIGLDDSEVFYDCQWSDNNWTFSGNFKGKSIFYRMSVDQFALKSDLIEIKELTDIEFKYFRPDLPMRFGRVKDINWNSIDSNGLKFIDSFFNGAKIGTDRIILVPYDPKGALQKGVAIDSDSELTIFEIIKKAMIIQSDFNKAENKGIGFYRLGYEKGLP
;
A
#
# COMPACT_ATOMS: atom_id res chain seq x y z
N MET A 1 -6.43 -18.47 11.05
CA MET A 1 -6.92 -17.41 10.17
C MET A 1 -8.43 -17.42 10.23
N ILE A 2 -9.06 -16.29 10.53
CA ILE A 2 -10.51 -16.13 10.45
C ILE A 2 -10.83 -16.10 8.96
N ASN A 3 -11.68 -17.00 8.48
CA ASN A 3 -12.21 -16.88 7.12
C ASN A 3 -13.23 -15.73 7.12
N THR A 4 -12.79 -14.55 6.71
CA THR A 4 -13.63 -13.34 6.74
C THR A 4 -14.67 -13.30 5.63
N GLY A 5 -14.59 -14.19 4.64
CA GLY A 5 -15.47 -14.18 3.48
C GLY A 5 -15.30 -12.98 2.55
N LEU A 6 -14.39 -12.05 2.86
CA LEU A 6 -14.11 -10.88 2.03
C LEU A 6 -13.45 -11.29 0.71
N LYS A 7 -13.76 -10.55 -0.35
CA LYS A 7 -13.29 -10.80 -1.71
C LYS A 7 -12.97 -9.50 -2.44
N ILE A 8 -11.87 -9.51 -3.18
CA ILE A 8 -11.54 -8.45 -4.14
C ILE A 8 -12.66 -8.34 -5.17
N GLY A 9 -13.05 -7.12 -5.52
CA GLY A 9 -14.21 -6.82 -6.37
C GLY A 9 -15.56 -6.92 -5.66
N GLY A 10 -15.62 -7.44 -4.43
CA GLY A 10 -16.83 -7.44 -3.64
C GLY A 10 -17.30 -6.01 -3.35
N ILE A 11 -18.59 -5.77 -3.53
CA ILE A 11 -19.28 -4.52 -3.19
C ILE A 11 -20.07 -4.77 -1.91
N TYR A 12 -19.81 -3.94 -0.91
CA TYR A 12 -20.33 -4.09 0.44
C TYR A 12 -21.13 -2.86 0.85
N LYS A 13 -22.19 -3.10 1.60
CA LYS A 13 -22.83 -2.09 2.43
C LYS A 13 -22.15 -2.11 3.80
N THR A 14 -21.87 -0.95 4.37
CA THR A 14 -21.18 -0.86 5.66
C THR A 14 -22.00 -0.09 6.68
N GLU A 15 -21.69 -0.28 7.96
CA GLU A 15 -22.39 0.42 9.06
C GLU A 15 -21.89 1.87 9.26
N PHE A 16 -20.72 2.20 8.74
CA PHE A 16 -20.05 3.47 9.02
C PHE A 16 -20.32 4.57 7.98
N ASP A 17 -20.94 4.24 6.85
CA ASP A 17 -21.31 5.19 5.79
C ASP A 17 -22.40 4.57 4.91
N ASN A 18 -23.35 5.37 4.43
CA ASN A 18 -24.49 4.88 3.63
C ASN A 18 -24.14 4.54 2.17
N ARG A 19 -22.94 4.88 1.70
CA ARG A 19 -22.46 4.55 0.35
C ARG A 19 -22.07 3.08 0.24
N LEU A 20 -21.96 2.60 -1.00
CA LEU A 20 -21.41 1.28 -1.29
C LEU A 20 -19.89 1.33 -1.40
N PHE A 21 -19.23 0.28 -0.92
CA PHE A 21 -17.78 0.17 -0.88
C PHE A 21 -17.31 -1.04 -1.67
N ARG A 22 -16.43 -0.85 -2.64
CA ARG A 22 -15.85 -1.95 -3.43
C ARG A 22 -14.44 -2.23 -2.95
N ILE A 23 -14.15 -3.48 -2.60
CA ILE A 23 -12.79 -3.90 -2.27
C ILE A 23 -11.96 -3.91 -3.55
N ILE A 24 -10.93 -3.08 -3.59
CA ILE A 24 -9.99 -2.95 -4.73
C ILE A 24 -8.63 -3.58 -4.45
N GLY A 25 -8.37 -3.92 -3.19
CA GLY A 25 -7.25 -4.76 -2.78
C GLY A 25 -7.59 -5.45 -1.46
N LEU A 26 -7.02 -6.63 -1.24
CA LEU A 26 -7.19 -7.40 -0.02
C LEU A 26 -5.92 -8.20 0.27
N ASP A 27 -5.38 -8.10 1.47
CA ASP A 27 -4.39 -9.05 2.00
C ASP A 27 -4.83 -9.57 3.38
N ASP A 28 -3.96 -10.31 4.08
CA ASP A 28 -4.27 -10.91 5.38
C ASP A 28 -4.52 -9.87 6.50
N SER A 29 -4.17 -8.61 6.27
CA SER A 29 -4.17 -7.56 7.29
C SER A 29 -5.05 -6.36 6.93
N GLU A 30 -5.09 -5.98 5.66
CA GLU A 30 -5.72 -4.74 5.19
C GLU A 30 -6.69 -4.97 4.02
N VAL A 31 -7.72 -4.15 4.03
CA VAL A 31 -8.66 -3.96 2.93
C VAL A 31 -8.40 -2.59 2.34
N PHE A 32 -8.14 -2.53 1.03
CA PHE A 32 -8.21 -1.29 0.26
C PHE A 32 -9.55 -1.23 -0.44
N TYR A 33 -10.24 -0.11 -0.32
CA TYR A 33 -11.58 0.04 -0.87
C TYR A 33 -11.79 1.37 -1.59
N ASP A 34 -12.65 1.32 -2.60
CA ASP A 34 -13.25 2.46 -3.27
C ASP A 34 -14.67 2.70 -2.72
N CYS A 35 -15.17 3.93 -2.79
CA CYS A 35 -16.54 4.28 -2.47
C CYS A 35 -17.30 4.75 -3.71
N GLN A 36 -18.58 4.40 -3.77
CA GLN A 36 -19.49 4.84 -4.82
C GLN A 36 -20.08 6.22 -4.47
N TRP A 37 -20.03 7.14 -5.43
CA TRP A 37 -20.62 8.46 -5.34
C TRP A 37 -22.10 8.45 -5.73
N SER A 38 -22.81 9.56 -5.43
CA SER A 38 -24.25 9.70 -5.65
C SER A 38 -24.68 9.63 -7.13
N ASP A 39 -23.74 9.83 -8.06
CA ASP A 39 -23.92 9.69 -9.51
C ASP A 39 -23.64 8.26 -10.01
N ASN A 40 -23.51 7.30 -9.11
CA ASN A 40 -23.13 5.90 -9.35
C ASN A 40 -21.70 5.69 -9.87
N ASN A 41 -20.86 6.73 -9.87
CA ASN A 41 -19.45 6.60 -10.24
C ASN A 41 -18.60 6.13 -9.04
N TRP A 42 -17.52 5.43 -9.34
CA TRP A 42 -16.51 5.01 -8.36
C TRP A 42 -15.36 6.01 -8.33
N THR A 43 -14.78 6.28 -7.16
CA THR A 43 -13.77 7.34 -7.00
C THR A 43 -12.55 7.12 -7.89
N PHE A 44 -12.11 5.86 -8.03
CA PHE A 44 -10.85 5.53 -8.69
C PHE A 44 -11.01 5.00 -10.11
N SER A 45 -12.24 4.81 -10.60
CA SER A 45 -12.48 4.36 -11.98
C SER A 45 -12.29 5.52 -12.97
N GLY A 46 -11.38 5.36 -13.92
CA GLY A 46 -11.25 6.22 -15.10
C GLY A 46 -10.11 7.25 -15.07
N ASN A 47 -9.51 7.54 -13.92
CA ASN A 47 -8.34 8.45 -13.83
C ASN A 47 -7.08 7.75 -13.28
N PHE A 48 -6.53 6.85 -14.09
CA PHE A 48 -5.40 6.01 -13.71
C PHE A 48 -4.01 6.65 -13.90
N LYS A 49 -3.95 7.77 -14.64
CA LYS A 49 -2.70 8.50 -14.90
C LYS A 49 -2.41 9.58 -13.86
N GLY A 50 -3.38 9.89 -13.00
CA GLY A 50 -3.23 10.82 -11.90
C GLY A 50 -2.57 10.21 -10.67
N LYS A 51 -2.71 10.90 -9.54
CA LYS A 51 -2.43 10.36 -8.21
C LYS A 51 -3.74 9.96 -7.56
N SER A 52 -3.77 8.80 -6.92
CA SER A 52 -4.90 8.34 -6.12
C SER A 52 -4.37 7.69 -4.85
N ILE A 53 -5.04 8.00 -3.75
CA ILE A 53 -4.76 7.46 -2.42
C ILE A 53 -5.97 6.62 -2.05
N PHE A 54 -5.76 5.34 -1.81
CA PHE A 54 -6.82 4.43 -1.44
C PHE A 54 -7.22 4.62 0.01
N TYR A 55 -8.51 4.47 0.29
CA TYR A 55 -8.95 4.25 1.65
C TYR A 55 -8.58 2.84 2.09
N ARG A 56 -8.22 2.69 3.35
CA ARG A 56 -7.82 1.41 3.93
C ARG A 56 -8.33 1.21 5.35
N MET A 57 -8.58 -0.05 5.70
CA MET A 57 -8.98 -0.48 7.03
C MET A 57 -8.44 -1.88 7.30
N SER A 58 -8.35 -2.28 8.57
CA SER A 58 -8.04 -3.68 8.89
C SER A 58 -9.13 -4.63 8.37
N VAL A 59 -8.71 -5.83 7.95
CA VAL A 59 -9.61 -6.90 7.49
C VAL A 59 -10.71 -7.20 8.51
N ASP A 60 -10.33 -7.34 9.79
CA ASP A 60 -11.27 -7.66 10.86
C ASP A 60 -12.33 -6.56 11.06
N GLN A 61 -11.92 -5.29 11.05
CA GLN A 61 -12.86 -4.18 11.22
C GLN A 61 -13.80 -4.02 10.03
N PHE A 62 -13.30 -4.25 8.81
CA PHE A 62 -14.14 -4.19 7.62
C PHE A 62 -15.14 -5.35 7.64
N ALA A 63 -14.69 -6.58 7.89
CA ALA A 63 -15.53 -7.77 7.93
C ALA A 63 -16.62 -7.71 9.02
N LEU A 64 -16.32 -7.15 10.19
CA LEU A 64 -17.28 -7.01 11.29
C LEU A 64 -18.43 -6.04 10.96
N LYS A 65 -18.21 -5.08 10.06
CA LYS A 65 -19.12 -3.94 9.83
C LYS A 65 -19.63 -3.88 8.39
N SER A 66 -19.58 -4.99 7.66
CA SER A 66 -19.94 -5.01 6.25
C SER A 66 -20.69 -6.26 5.83
N ASP A 67 -21.68 -6.04 4.97
CA ASP A 67 -22.46 -7.08 4.32
C ASP A 67 -22.18 -7.07 2.82
N LEU A 68 -21.82 -8.23 2.26
CA LEU A 68 -21.60 -8.39 0.82
C LEU A 68 -22.93 -8.25 0.08
N ILE A 69 -22.97 -7.35 -0.90
CA ILE A 69 -24.12 -7.11 -1.76
C ILE A 69 -23.96 -7.87 -3.09
N GLU A 70 -22.83 -7.68 -3.75
CA GLU A 70 -22.51 -8.34 -5.02
C GLU A 70 -21.00 -8.42 -5.25
N ILE A 71 -20.59 -9.16 -6.27
CA ILE A 71 -19.19 -9.23 -6.69
C ILE A 71 -19.09 -8.63 -8.09
N LYS A 72 -18.26 -7.59 -8.21
CA LYS A 72 -17.88 -6.97 -9.47
C LYS A 72 -16.37 -7.00 -9.60
N GLU A 73 -15.87 -8.00 -10.33
CA GLU A 73 -14.43 -8.21 -10.55
C GLU A 73 -13.74 -6.96 -11.11
N LEU A 74 -12.48 -6.77 -10.74
CA LEU A 74 -11.66 -5.69 -11.29
C LEU A 74 -11.46 -5.93 -12.79
N THR A 75 -11.65 -4.88 -13.57
CA THR A 75 -11.31 -4.91 -15.01
C THR A 75 -9.79 -5.03 -15.19
N ASP A 76 -9.33 -5.47 -16.36
CA ASP A 76 -7.88 -5.54 -16.66
C ASP A 76 -7.16 -4.19 -16.47
N ILE A 77 -7.85 -3.10 -16.80
CA ILE A 77 -7.33 -1.74 -16.61
C ILE A 77 -7.20 -1.44 -15.11
N GLU A 78 -8.24 -1.71 -14.32
CA GLU A 78 -8.19 -1.53 -12.87
C GLU A 78 -7.09 -2.41 -12.26
N PHE A 79 -6.98 -3.68 -12.65
CA PHE A 79 -5.94 -4.59 -12.17
C PHE A 79 -4.53 -4.06 -12.47
N LYS A 80 -4.30 -3.57 -13.70
CA LYS A 80 -3.01 -2.99 -14.11
C LYS A 80 -2.55 -1.85 -13.22
N TYR A 81 -3.47 -0.99 -12.77
CA TYR A 81 -3.12 0.21 -12.00
C TYR A 81 -3.25 0.01 -10.48
N PHE A 82 -4.32 -0.63 -10.04
CA PHE A 82 -4.54 -0.93 -8.63
C PHE A 82 -3.58 -2.00 -8.14
N ARG A 83 -3.03 -2.86 -9.03
CA ARG A 83 -2.06 -3.92 -8.71
C ARG A 83 -2.43 -4.65 -7.42
N PRO A 84 -3.64 -5.23 -7.31
CA PRO A 84 -4.09 -5.88 -6.08
C PRO A 84 -3.22 -7.09 -5.68
N ASP A 85 -2.38 -7.56 -6.60
CA ASP A 85 -1.37 -8.60 -6.41
C ASP A 85 -0.16 -8.15 -5.59
N LEU A 86 0.10 -6.84 -5.49
CA LEU A 86 1.23 -6.31 -4.72
C LEU A 86 0.92 -6.24 -3.22
N PRO A 87 1.92 -6.46 -2.35
CA PRO A 87 1.72 -6.40 -0.91
C PRO A 87 1.27 -5.00 -0.46
N MET A 88 0.25 -4.94 0.40
CA MET A 88 -0.17 -3.65 0.96
C MET A 88 0.77 -3.17 2.05
N ARG A 89 1.46 -4.10 2.71
CA ARG A 89 2.45 -3.82 3.76
C ARG A 89 3.64 -4.76 3.57
N PHE A 90 4.86 -4.23 3.62
CA PHE A 90 6.07 -5.03 3.50
C PHE A 90 7.27 -4.33 4.16
N GLY A 91 8.42 -5.02 4.20
CA GLY A 91 9.66 -4.45 4.71
C GLY A 91 9.65 -4.10 6.20
N ARG A 92 8.79 -4.77 6.98
CA ARG A 92 8.56 -4.42 8.39
C ARG A 92 9.61 -5.06 9.30
N VAL A 93 10.36 -4.24 10.02
CA VAL A 93 11.31 -4.68 11.06
C VAL A 93 11.15 -3.77 12.27
N LYS A 94 10.84 -4.33 13.44
CA LYS A 94 10.55 -3.54 14.65
C LYS A 94 11.79 -2.94 15.31
N ASP A 95 12.90 -3.67 15.29
CA ASP A 95 14.10 -3.35 16.07
C ASP A 95 15.10 -2.45 15.32
N ILE A 96 14.67 -1.84 14.22
CA ILE A 96 15.49 -0.97 13.38
C ILE A 96 14.84 0.41 13.30
N ASN A 97 15.65 1.46 13.36
CA ASN A 97 15.19 2.85 13.24
C ASN A 97 15.79 3.48 12.00
N TRP A 98 14.95 4.07 11.15
CA TRP A 98 15.33 4.77 9.92
C TRP A 98 16.52 5.74 10.07
N ASN A 99 16.67 6.39 11.22
CA ASN A 99 17.69 7.40 11.50
C ASN A 99 19.00 6.87 12.11
N SER A 100 19.05 5.58 12.45
CA SER A 100 20.22 5.00 13.14
C SER A 100 20.60 3.61 12.61
N ILE A 101 20.23 3.31 11.35
CA ILE A 101 20.67 2.08 10.70
C ILE A 101 22.15 2.22 10.35
N ASP A 102 23.00 1.48 11.06
CA ASP A 102 24.40 1.35 10.76
C ASP A 102 24.67 0.22 9.74
N SER A 103 25.94 -0.05 9.47
CA SER A 103 26.34 -1.12 8.54
C SER A 103 25.91 -2.52 9.00
N ASN A 104 25.81 -2.76 10.31
CA ASN A 104 25.32 -4.02 10.84
C ASN A 104 23.80 -4.15 10.67
N GLY A 105 23.05 -3.06 10.88
CA GLY A 105 21.63 -2.99 10.61
C GLY A 105 21.31 -3.27 9.14
N LEU A 106 22.10 -2.72 8.21
CA LEU A 106 21.94 -3.02 6.78
C LEU A 106 22.21 -4.49 6.44
N LYS A 107 23.28 -5.09 6.99
CA LYS A 107 23.58 -6.51 6.82
C LYS A 107 22.46 -7.40 7.39
N PHE A 108 21.93 -7.02 8.55
CA PHE A 108 20.80 -7.72 9.15
C PHE A 108 19.58 -7.66 8.23
N ILE A 109 19.21 -6.48 7.70
CA ILE A 109 18.05 -6.33 6.82
C ILE A 109 18.20 -7.18 5.57
N ASP A 110 19.37 -7.13 4.93
CA ASP A 110 19.66 -7.90 3.73
C ASP A 110 19.50 -9.41 3.99
N SER A 111 20.09 -9.90 5.10
CA SER A 111 19.94 -11.28 5.53
C SER A 111 18.52 -11.65 5.94
N PHE A 112 17.78 -10.73 6.57
CA PHE A 112 16.43 -10.98 7.08
C PHE A 112 15.42 -11.15 5.95
N PHE A 113 15.50 -10.31 4.93
CA PHE A 113 14.63 -10.42 3.76
C PHE A 113 15.16 -11.39 2.71
N ASN A 114 16.46 -11.71 2.73
CA ASN A 114 17.09 -12.74 1.90
C ASN A 114 16.68 -12.67 0.41
N GLY A 115 16.77 -11.48 -0.18
CA GLY A 115 16.40 -11.26 -1.58
C GLY A 115 14.90 -11.29 -1.89
N ALA A 116 14.02 -11.24 -0.87
CA ALA A 116 12.57 -11.14 -1.07
C ALA A 116 12.21 -9.96 -1.97
N LYS A 117 11.34 -10.23 -2.94
CA LYS A 117 10.88 -9.29 -3.96
C LYS A 117 9.42 -8.93 -3.74
N ILE A 118 9.01 -7.76 -4.26
CA ILE A 118 7.62 -7.30 -4.13
C ILE A 118 6.76 -7.57 -5.37
N GLY A 119 7.32 -8.12 -6.46
CA GLY A 119 6.57 -8.44 -7.69
C GLY A 119 6.41 -7.26 -8.66
N THR A 120 7.28 -6.26 -8.59
CA THR A 120 7.35 -5.16 -9.57
C THR A 120 8.77 -4.61 -9.63
N ASP A 121 9.18 -4.13 -10.79
CA ASP A 121 10.49 -3.51 -11.05
C ASP A 121 10.49 -2.00 -10.78
N ARG A 122 9.32 -1.39 -10.65
CA ARG A 122 9.16 0.06 -10.46
C ARG A 122 8.02 0.40 -9.51
N ILE A 123 8.26 1.35 -8.62
CA ILE A 123 7.28 1.93 -7.67
C ILE A 123 7.55 3.42 -7.44
N ILE A 124 6.63 4.11 -6.77
CA ILE A 124 6.83 5.46 -6.24
C ILE A 124 6.94 5.39 -4.72
N LEU A 125 8.05 5.92 -4.21
CA LEU A 125 8.22 6.16 -2.78
C LEU A 125 7.74 7.55 -2.43
N VAL A 126 6.85 7.64 -1.44
CA VAL A 126 6.30 8.91 -0.95
C VAL A 126 6.88 9.20 0.44
N PRO A 127 7.89 10.09 0.56
CA PRO A 127 8.38 10.49 1.86
C PRO A 127 7.35 11.33 2.61
N TYR A 128 7.55 11.48 3.91
CA TYR A 128 6.75 12.36 4.76
C TYR A 128 7.64 13.29 5.58
N ASP A 129 7.16 14.49 5.86
CA ASP A 129 7.88 15.43 6.72
C ASP A 129 7.72 15.08 8.21
N PRO A 130 8.44 15.76 9.14
CA PRO A 130 8.30 15.51 10.57
C PRO A 130 6.90 15.74 11.14
N LYS A 131 6.01 16.45 10.43
CA LYS A 131 4.61 16.66 10.80
C LYS A 131 3.69 15.58 10.20
N GLY A 132 4.25 14.62 9.46
CA GLY A 132 3.52 13.54 8.80
C GLY A 132 2.89 13.93 7.47
N ALA A 133 3.18 15.13 6.94
CA ALA A 133 2.65 15.54 5.64
C ALA A 133 3.37 14.80 4.52
N LEU A 134 2.60 14.21 3.60
CA LEU A 134 3.11 13.52 2.42
C LEU A 134 3.83 14.51 1.50
N GLN A 135 5.02 14.14 1.06
CA GLN A 135 5.85 14.91 0.16
C GLN A 135 5.70 14.42 -1.29
N LYS A 136 6.43 15.04 -2.20
CA LYS A 136 6.45 14.65 -3.61
C LYS A 136 6.98 13.21 -3.76
N GLY A 137 6.26 12.39 -4.51
CA GLY A 137 6.68 11.02 -4.81
C GLY A 137 7.94 10.96 -5.66
N VAL A 138 8.79 9.98 -5.38
CA VAL A 138 10.03 9.69 -6.10
C VAL A 138 9.92 8.31 -6.73
N ALA A 139 9.96 8.24 -8.05
CA ALA A 139 9.98 6.97 -8.77
C ALA A 139 11.33 6.28 -8.55
N ILE A 140 11.28 4.98 -8.24
CA ILE A 140 12.44 4.12 -8.17
C ILE A 140 12.21 2.89 -9.03
N ASP A 141 13.28 2.38 -9.64
CA ASP A 141 13.24 1.20 -10.49
C ASP A 141 14.48 0.31 -10.36
N SER A 142 14.43 -0.87 -10.95
CA SER A 142 15.53 -1.82 -11.08
C SER A 142 15.43 -2.53 -12.43
N ASP A 143 16.52 -3.16 -12.89
CA ASP A 143 16.53 -3.94 -14.14
C ASP A 143 15.71 -5.24 -14.01
N SER A 144 15.37 -5.61 -12.77
CA SER A 144 14.50 -6.74 -12.45
C SER A 144 13.53 -6.34 -11.33
N GLU A 145 12.76 -7.29 -10.80
CA GLU A 145 11.91 -7.02 -9.64
C GLU A 145 12.68 -6.44 -8.45
N LEU A 146 12.13 -5.36 -7.89
CA LEU A 146 12.67 -4.71 -6.71
C LEU A 146 12.66 -5.67 -5.52
N THR A 147 13.83 -5.81 -4.91
CA THR A 147 13.95 -6.45 -3.60
C THR A 147 13.54 -5.49 -2.49
N ILE A 148 13.04 -6.03 -1.38
CA ILE A 148 12.72 -5.24 -0.19
C ILE A 148 13.95 -4.47 0.31
N PHE A 149 15.13 -5.08 0.27
CA PHE A 149 16.37 -4.44 0.70
C PHE A 149 16.76 -3.23 -0.17
N GLU A 150 16.63 -3.33 -1.50
CA GLU A 150 16.85 -2.20 -2.40
C GLU A 150 15.89 -1.05 -2.11
N ILE A 151 14.60 -1.36 -1.89
CA ILE A 151 13.58 -0.37 -1.57
C ILE A 151 13.93 0.34 -0.26
N ILE A 152 14.32 -0.41 0.79
CA ILE A 152 14.73 0.18 2.07
C ILE A 152 15.92 1.13 1.88
N LYS A 153 16.98 0.71 1.18
CA LYS A 153 18.15 1.58 0.94
C LYS A 153 17.78 2.87 0.21
N LYS A 154 16.96 2.78 -0.84
CA LYS A 154 16.50 3.96 -1.59
C LYS A 154 15.60 4.85 -0.73
N ALA A 155 14.70 4.26 0.05
CA ALA A 155 13.83 4.98 0.96
C ALA A 155 14.61 5.72 2.06
N MET A 156 15.69 5.14 2.60
CA MET A 156 16.55 5.83 3.57
C MET A 156 17.13 7.12 3.00
N ILE A 157 17.66 7.07 1.77
CA ILE A 157 18.23 8.24 1.08
C ILE A 157 17.14 9.29 0.81
N ILE A 158 15.96 8.85 0.36
CA ILE A 158 14.85 9.76 0.05
C ILE A 158 14.27 10.40 1.32
N GLN A 159 14.15 9.62 2.39
CA GLN A 159 13.54 10.06 3.65
C GLN A 159 14.53 10.91 4.48
N SER A 160 15.85 10.77 4.32
CA SER A 160 16.84 11.51 5.10
C SER A 160 16.72 13.03 4.98
N ASP A 161 16.23 13.52 3.85
CA ASP A 161 15.98 14.96 3.63
C ASP A 161 14.86 15.51 4.53
N PHE A 162 13.99 14.62 5.04
CA PHE A 162 12.81 14.96 5.82
C PHE A 162 12.86 14.40 7.24
N ASN A 163 13.74 13.44 7.53
CA ASN A 163 13.66 12.64 8.74
C ASN A 163 14.21 13.41 9.96
N LYS A 164 13.33 13.67 10.93
CA LYS A 164 13.68 14.19 12.25
C LYS A 164 13.03 13.40 13.39
N ALA A 165 12.35 12.30 13.08
CA ALA A 165 11.54 11.56 14.03
C ALA A 165 12.30 10.34 14.58
N GLU A 166 12.39 10.21 15.91
CA GLU A 166 12.97 9.03 16.58
C GLU A 166 11.95 7.88 16.66
N ASN A 167 11.48 7.41 15.51
CA ASN A 167 10.56 6.27 15.46
C ASN A 167 11.33 4.95 15.48
N LYS A 168 10.91 4.02 16.35
CA LYS A 168 11.37 2.63 16.29
C LYS A 168 10.54 1.86 15.28
N GLY A 169 11.23 1.08 14.47
CA GLY A 169 10.65 0.26 13.42
C GLY A 169 10.74 0.90 12.05
N ILE A 170 11.02 0.06 11.06
CA ILE A 170 10.90 0.39 9.64
C ILE A 170 9.78 -0.43 9.01
N GLY A 171 9.25 0.06 7.89
CA GLY A 171 8.22 -0.63 7.13
C GLY A 171 7.54 0.27 6.12
N PHE A 172 6.91 -0.36 5.15
CA PHE A 172 6.13 0.31 4.12
C PHE A 172 4.67 -0.09 4.25
N TYR A 173 3.80 0.85 3.92
CA TYR A 173 2.43 0.57 3.53
C TYR A 173 2.16 1.22 2.19
N ARG A 174 1.34 0.58 1.38
CA ARG A 174 0.96 1.09 0.08
C ARG A 174 -0.09 2.18 0.24
N LEU A 175 0.11 3.29 -0.47
CA LEU A 175 -0.77 4.45 -0.40
C LEU A 175 -1.81 4.43 -1.53
N GLY A 176 -1.41 4.00 -2.73
CA GLY A 176 -2.30 3.95 -3.89
C GLY A 176 -1.52 3.78 -5.18
N TYR A 177 -1.68 4.75 -6.09
CA TYR A 177 -0.86 4.86 -7.30
C TYR A 177 -0.62 6.33 -7.67
N GLU A 178 0.47 6.59 -8.38
CA GLU A 178 0.78 7.89 -8.97
C GLU A 178 1.38 7.67 -10.37
N LYS A 179 0.85 8.36 -11.39
CA LYS A 179 1.34 8.25 -12.79
C LYS A 179 1.34 6.81 -13.30
N GLY A 180 0.37 6.02 -12.84
CA GLY A 180 0.23 4.61 -13.20
C GLY A 180 1.22 3.65 -12.54
N LEU A 181 2.00 4.12 -11.56
CA LEU A 181 2.90 3.30 -10.75
C LEU A 181 2.33 3.11 -9.34
N PRO A 182 2.53 1.94 -8.72
CA PRO A 182 2.19 1.68 -7.32
C PRO A 182 2.89 2.61 -6.33
#